data_AF-A0A4Z0Y2H7-F1
#
_entry.id   AF-A0A4Z0Y2H7-F1
#
_cell.length_a   1.000
_cell.length_b   1.000
_cell.length_c   1.000
_cell.angle_alpha   90.00
_cell.angle_beta   90.00
_cell.angle_gamma   90.00
#
_symmetry.space_group_name_H-M   'P 1'
#
loop_
_entity.id
_entity.type
_entity.pdbx_description
1 polymer ?
#
loop_
_entity_poly.entity_id
_entity_poly.type
_entity_poly.pdbx_seq_one_letter_code
_entity_poly.pdbx_strand_id
1 'polypeptide(L)'
;MVRVFNRQRRGKELENNMKRILLFALSAAILLCAGCASKAVKTLDTQEVANKLLSAVPFADQMSQIESETALQLYGLDESTVAKSAVYESTGATAEEVAVFEAKDEKTAKKVKEAAQKRIENQREGFKDYQPKEMEKLKSPVLVTSGKYVILCVSDQNSTAQKIIDSYIK
;
A
#
# COMPACT_ATOMS: atom_id res chain seq x y z
N MET A 1 -53.60 -56.60 -2.62
CA MET A 1 -53.90 -55.21 -3.05
C MET A 1 -53.13 -54.13 -2.29
N VAL A 2 -52.75 -54.34 -1.02
CA VAL A 2 -52.06 -53.33 -0.16
C VAL A 2 -50.61 -53.02 -0.60
N ARG A 3 -49.87 -53.99 -1.15
CA ARG A 3 -48.45 -53.82 -1.53
C ARG A 3 -48.22 -52.88 -2.72
N VAL A 4 -49.16 -52.80 -3.66
CA VAL A 4 -49.05 -51.93 -4.86
C VAL A 4 -49.30 -50.47 -4.49
N PHE A 5 -50.27 -50.23 -3.59
CA PHE A 5 -50.65 -48.89 -3.14
C PHE A 5 -49.53 -48.17 -2.38
N ASN A 6 -48.79 -48.91 -1.53
CA ASN A 6 -47.65 -48.36 -0.79
C ASN A 6 -46.43 -48.04 -1.66
N ARG A 7 -46.27 -48.69 -2.82
CA ARG A 7 -45.17 -48.40 -3.76
C ARG A 7 -45.41 -47.11 -4.54
N GLN A 8 -46.67 -46.85 -4.89
CA GLN A 8 -47.10 -45.65 -5.61
C GLN A 8 -47.04 -44.37 -4.74
N ARG A 9 -47.39 -44.47 -3.46
CA ARG A 9 -47.25 -43.35 -2.50
C ARG A 9 -45.79 -42.95 -2.28
N ARG A 10 -44.91 -43.94 -2.10
CA ARG A 10 -43.49 -43.74 -1.82
C ARG A 10 -42.75 -43.08 -3.00
N GLY A 11 -43.12 -43.41 -4.23
CA GLY A 11 -42.58 -42.74 -5.43
C GLY A 11 -42.97 -41.27 -5.53
N LYS A 12 -44.23 -40.93 -5.25
CA LYS A 12 -44.72 -39.54 -5.28
C LYS A 12 -44.12 -38.67 -4.16
N GLU A 13 -43.87 -39.24 -2.98
CA GLU A 13 -43.17 -38.53 -1.89
C GLU A 13 -41.69 -38.27 -2.23
N LEU A 14 -41.00 -39.24 -2.84
CA LEU A 14 -39.61 -39.08 -3.24
C LEU A 14 -39.44 -38.01 -4.34
N GLU A 15 -40.33 -37.97 -5.34
CA GLU A 15 -40.31 -36.92 -6.36
C GLU A 15 -40.59 -35.51 -5.79
N ASN A 16 -41.54 -35.39 -4.86
CA ASN A 16 -41.86 -34.11 -4.24
C ASN A 16 -40.74 -33.62 -3.31
N ASN A 17 -40.05 -34.53 -2.62
CA ASN A 17 -38.89 -34.20 -1.78
C ASN A 17 -37.67 -33.84 -2.65
N MET A 18 -37.45 -34.50 -3.78
CA MET A 18 -36.39 -34.14 -4.75
C MET A 18 -36.63 -32.76 -5.37
N LYS A 19 -37.88 -32.43 -5.74
CA LYS A 19 -38.27 -31.09 -6.23
C LYS A 19 -38.09 -30.00 -5.17
N ARG A 20 -38.39 -30.31 -3.90
CA ARG A 20 -38.16 -29.40 -2.76
C ARG A 20 -36.67 -29.22 -2.47
N ILE A 21 -35.85 -30.26 -2.56
CA ILE A 21 -34.39 -30.19 -2.40
C ILE A 21 -33.73 -29.42 -3.56
N LEU A 22 -34.20 -29.59 -4.80
CA LEU A 22 -33.76 -28.83 -5.97
C LEU A 22 -34.18 -27.35 -5.92
N LEU A 23 -35.35 -27.03 -5.35
CA LEU A 23 -35.77 -25.63 -5.14
C LEU A 23 -34.94 -24.93 -4.04
N PHE A 24 -34.53 -25.64 -2.99
CA PHE A 24 -33.70 -25.08 -1.91
C PHE A 24 -32.22 -24.89 -2.32
N ALA A 25 -31.71 -25.71 -3.25
CA ALA A 25 -30.34 -25.59 -3.75
C ALA A 25 -30.13 -24.41 -4.73
N LEU A 26 -31.19 -23.91 -5.37
CA LEU A 26 -31.10 -22.79 -6.33
C LEU A 26 -31.16 -21.41 -5.64
N SER A 27 -31.72 -21.33 -4.44
CA SER A 27 -31.81 -20.08 -3.65
C SER A 27 -30.59 -19.78 -2.77
N ALA A 28 -29.64 -20.70 -2.64
CA ALA A 28 -28.43 -20.52 -1.82
C ALA A 28 -27.20 -19.99 -2.60
N ALA A 29 -27.29 -19.86 -3.93
CA ALA A 29 -26.15 -19.50 -4.78
C ALA A 29 -25.98 -17.99 -5.07
N ILE A 30 -26.87 -17.13 -4.56
CA ILE A 30 -26.90 -15.70 -4.93
C ILE A 30 -26.28 -14.78 -3.84
N LEU A 31 -25.89 -15.30 -2.68
CA LEU A 31 -25.40 -14.48 -1.56
C LEU A 31 -23.88 -14.23 -1.51
N LEU A 32 -23.10 -14.66 -2.51
CA LEU A 32 -21.63 -14.52 -2.49
C LEU A 32 -21.07 -13.21 -3.09
N CYS A 33 -21.93 -12.27 -3.54
CA CYS A 33 -21.45 -11.03 -4.19
C CYS A 33 -21.65 -9.72 -3.40
N ALA A 34 -22.04 -9.77 -2.12
CA ALA A 34 -22.27 -8.56 -1.31
C ALA A 34 -21.06 -8.16 -0.42
N GLY A 35 -19.83 -8.49 -0.84
CA GLY A 35 -18.61 -8.28 -0.05
C GLY A 35 -17.58 -7.34 -0.64
N CYS A 36 -17.81 -6.74 -1.82
CA CYS A 36 -16.96 -5.68 -2.33
C CYS A 36 -17.42 -4.35 -1.72
N ALA A 37 -17.21 -4.20 -0.41
CA ALA A 37 -17.13 -2.88 0.17
C ALA A 37 -15.85 -2.25 -0.40
N SER A 38 -15.98 -1.60 -1.55
CA SER A 38 -14.97 -0.73 -2.11
C SER A 38 -14.65 0.30 -1.03
N LYS A 39 -13.63 0.05 -0.20
CA LYS A 39 -13.04 1.11 0.63
C LYS A 39 -12.77 2.23 -0.35
N ALA A 40 -13.43 3.37 -0.18
CA ALA A 40 -13.14 4.55 -0.97
C ALA A 40 -11.63 4.75 -0.92
N VAL A 41 -10.96 4.61 -2.06
CA VAL A 41 -9.52 4.81 -2.15
C VAL A 41 -9.32 6.28 -1.85
N LYS A 42 -8.84 6.57 -0.64
CA LYS A 42 -8.55 7.94 -0.22
C LYS A 42 -7.43 8.45 -1.11
N THR A 43 -7.78 9.36 -2.02
CA THR A 43 -6.80 10.05 -2.85
C THR A 43 -5.95 10.93 -1.92
N LEU A 44 -4.65 10.67 -1.89
CA LEU A 44 -3.68 11.49 -1.17
C LEU A 44 -3.12 12.57 -2.08
N ASP A 45 -2.95 13.76 -1.53
CA ASP A 45 -2.09 14.79 -2.11
C ASP A 45 -0.65 14.52 -1.66
N THR A 46 0.22 14.19 -2.62
CA THR A 46 1.62 13.83 -2.33
C THR A 46 2.39 14.98 -1.69
N GLN A 47 2.10 16.21 -2.12
CA GLN A 47 2.75 17.43 -1.61
C GLN A 47 2.27 17.75 -0.20
N GLU A 48 0.98 17.57 0.09
CA GLU A 48 0.43 17.76 1.43
C GLU A 48 1.08 16.81 2.45
N VAL A 49 1.17 15.52 2.10
CA VAL A 49 1.82 14.51 2.97
C VAL A 49 3.28 14.87 3.22
N ALA A 50 4.02 15.24 2.17
CA ALA A 50 5.43 15.63 2.30
C ALA A 50 5.59 16.86 3.20
N ASN A 51 4.79 17.91 2.97
CA ASN A 51 4.80 19.12 3.80
C ASN A 51 4.45 18.82 5.27
N LYS A 52 3.53 17.89 5.51
CA LYS A 52 3.17 17.50 6.86
C LYS A 52 4.30 16.77 7.57
N LEU A 53 5.03 15.91 6.86
CA LEU A 53 6.25 15.27 7.39
C LEU A 53 7.33 16.32 7.69
N LEU A 54 7.64 17.20 6.73
CA LEU A 54 8.64 18.26 6.88
C LEU A 54 8.38 19.21 8.05
N SER A 55 7.11 19.52 8.32
CA SER A 55 6.74 20.43 9.41
C SER A 55 6.73 19.80 10.81
N ALA A 56 6.58 18.48 10.91
CA ALA A 56 6.35 17.79 12.19
C ALA A 56 7.48 16.83 12.58
N VAL A 57 8.31 16.40 11.64
CA VAL A 57 9.52 15.61 11.89
C VAL A 57 10.71 16.59 11.98
N PRO A 58 11.44 16.63 13.11
CA PRO A 58 12.62 17.47 13.23
C PRO A 58 13.79 16.81 12.50
N PHE A 59 14.07 17.26 11.28
CA PHE A 59 15.26 16.88 10.54
C PHE A 59 16.48 17.63 11.08
N ALA A 60 17.63 16.95 11.11
CA ALA A 60 18.89 17.51 11.58
C ALA A 60 19.57 18.43 10.56
N ASP A 61 19.19 18.29 9.28
CA ASP A 61 19.73 19.05 8.17
C ASP A 61 18.62 19.79 7.38
N GLN A 62 19.04 20.74 6.55
CA GLN A 62 18.13 21.48 5.69
C GLN A 62 17.55 20.56 4.61
N MET A 63 16.24 20.40 4.63
CA MET A 63 15.49 19.66 3.62
C MET A 63 15.11 20.57 2.45
N SER A 64 15.42 20.16 1.22
CA SER A 64 15.11 20.91 0.01
C SER A 64 14.35 20.04 -0.98
N GLN A 65 13.36 20.61 -1.66
CA GLN A 65 12.60 19.90 -2.67
C GLN A 65 13.48 19.58 -3.87
N ILE A 66 13.30 18.38 -4.41
CA ILE A 66 13.88 17.97 -5.68
C ILE A 66 12.79 17.99 -6.76
N GLU A 67 13.14 18.49 -7.94
CA GLU A 67 12.26 18.44 -9.11
C GLU A 67 11.87 17.00 -9.43
N SER A 68 10.62 16.80 -9.86
CA SER A 68 10.04 15.46 -10.00
C SER A 68 10.85 14.57 -10.95
N GLU A 69 11.28 15.09 -12.10
CA GLU A 69 12.10 14.32 -13.06
C GLU A 69 13.41 13.84 -12.42
N THR A 70 14.12 14.72 -11.74
CA THR A 70 15.38 14.41 -11.02
C THR A 70 15.15 13.38 -9.93
N ALA A 71 14.07 13.52 -9.16
CA ALA A 71 13.73 12.57 -8.11
C ALA A 71 13.42 11.17 -8.69
N LEU A 72 12.70 11.10 -9.81
CA LEU A 72 12.44 9.82 -10.49
C LEU A 72 13.74 9.18 -10.99
N GLN A 73 14.63 9.94 -11.62
CA GLN A 73 15.94 9.45 -12.05
C GLN A 73 16.77 8.92 -10.88
N LEU A 74 16.77 9.60 -9.74
CA LEU A 74 17.48 9.19 -8.53
C LEU A 74 17.01 7.82 -8.00
N TYR A 75 15.72 7.53 -8.16
CA TYR A 75 15.12 6.26 -7.79
C TYR A 75 15.21 5.20 -8.91
N GLY A 76 15.68 5.56 -10.11
CA GLY A 76 15.62 4.69 -11.29
C GLY A 76 14.19 4.42 -11.75
N LEU A 77 13.31 5.42 -11.59
CA LEU A 77 11.91 5.43 -11.98
C LEU A 77 11.67 6.44 -13.11
N ASP A 78 10.47 6.39 -13.68
CA ASP A 78 10.01 7.31 -14.71
C ASP A 78 8.48 7.53 -14.62
N GLU A 79 7.97 8.42 -15.48
CA GLU A 79 6.55 8.75 -15.57
C GLU A 79 5.67 7.60 -16.09
N SER A 80 6.24 6.53 -16.63
CA SER A 80 5.48 5.31 -16.96
C SER A 80 5.06 4.55 -15.70
N THR A 81 5.77 4.79 -14.59
CA THR A 81 5.60 4.10 -13.31
C THR A 81 4.93 5.00 -12.26
N VAL A 82 5.24 6.29 -12.28
CA VAL A 82 4.80 7.28 -11.30
C VAL A 82 3.85 8.31 -11.92
N ALA A 83 2.76 8.62 -11.23
CA ALA A 83 1.81 9.65 -11.60
C ALA A 83 2.15 11.01 -10.98
N LYS A 84 2.57 11.02 -9.70
CA LYS A 84 2.99 12.22 -8.96
C LYS A 84 4.09 11.88 -7.96
N SER A 85 4.94 12.85 -7.69
CA SER A 85 6.00 12.76 -6.67
C SER A 85 6.13 14.06 -5.90
N ALA A 86 6.42 13.96 -4.61
CA ALA A 86 6.96 15.03 -3.80
C ALA A 86 8.16 14.46 -3.02
N VAL A 87 9.37 14.89 -3.38
CA VAL A 87 10.62 14.36 -2.81
C VAL A 87 11.48 15.51 -2.30
N TYR A 88 12.00 15.32 -1.10
CA TYR A 88 12.88 16.25 -0.40
C TYR A 88 14.07 15.50 0.14
N GLU A 89 15.25 16.04 -0.07
CA GLU A 89 16.50 15.51 0.48
C GLU A 89 17.20 16.57 1.31
N SER A 90 18.03 16.09 2.22
CA SER A 90 18.98 16.92 2.95
C SER A 90 20.06 17.49 2.02
N THR A 91 21.06 18.17 2.59
CA THR A 91 22.19 18.72 1.82
C THR A 91 23.16 17.67 1.26
N GLY A 92 22.92 16.39 1.57
CA GLY A 92 23.85 15.28 1.29
C GLY A 92 24.86 15.04 2.41
N ALA A 93 24.93 15.91 3.42
CA ALA A 93 25.70 15.67 4.65
C ALA A 93 25.05 14.62 5.55
N THR A 94 23.73 14.41 5.42
CA THR A 94 22.94 13.41 6.14
C THR A 94 22.16 12.53 5.17
N ALA A 95 21.64 11.40 5.66
CA ALA A 95 20.78 10.50 4.88
C ALA A 95 19.28 10.91 4.94
N GLU A 96 18.97 12.10 5.45
CA GLU A 96 17.58 12.51 5.68
C GLU A 96 16.85 12.77 4.36
N GLU A 97 15.66 12.16 4.26
CA GLU A 97 14.87 12.14 3.03
C GLU A 97 13.38 11.97 3.35
N VAL A 98 12.53 12.68 2.60
CA VAL A 98 11.08 12.46 2.54
C VAL A 98 10.72 12.25 1.07
N ALA A 99 10.14 11.10 0.75
CA ALA A 99 9.68 10.82 -0.60
C ALA A 99 8.25 10.27 -0.59
N VAL A 100 7.34 10.96 -1.27
CA VAL A 100 5.95 10.55 -1.42
C VAL A 100 5.64 10.37 -2.89
N PHE A 101 5.28 9.16 -3.27
CA PHE A 101 4.94 8.79 -4.64
C PHE A 101 3.49 8.34 -4.75
N GLU A 102 2.80 8.82 -5.77
CA GLU A 102 1.60 8.22 -6.31
C GLU A 102 1.98 7.43 -7.56
N ALA A 103 1.94 6.10 -7.51
CA ALA A 103 2.14 5.25 -8.68
C ALA A 103 0.91 5.26 -9.59
N LYS A 104 1.07 4.80 -10.85
CA LYS A 104 -0.06 4.71 -11.79
C LYS A 104 -1.16 3.78 -11.30
N ASP A 105 -0.79 2.72 -10.59
CA ASP A 105 -1.66 1.70 -10.03
C ASP A 105 -0.96 0.92 -8.89
N GLU A 106 -1.67 -0.02 -8.27
CA GLU A 106 -1.10 -0.84 -7.19
C GLU A 106 0.02 -1.78 -7.67
N LYS A 107 0.06 -2.13 -8.95
CA LYS A 107 1.10 -3.01 -9.51
C LYS A 107 2.41 -2.24 -9.64
N THR A 108 2.36 -1.02 -10.16
CA THR A 108 3.48 -0.10 -10.30
C THR A 108 3.94 0.40 -8.93
N ALA A 109 3.05 0.52 -7.94
CA ALA A 109 3.45 0.84 -6.56
C ALA A 109 4.44 -0.18 -5.96
N LYS A 110 4.38 -1.46 -6.36
CA LYS A 110 5.38 -2.46 -5.96
C LYS A 110 6.77 -2.12 -6.50
N LYS A 111 6.85 -1.72 -7.77
CA LYS A 111 8.11 -1.27 -8.40
C LYS A 111 8.66 -0.02 -7.71
N VAL A 112 7.78 0.93 -7.38
CA VAL A 112 8.18 2.15 -6.65
C VAL A 112 8.71 1.80 -5.26
N LYS A 113 8.08 0.85 -4.56
CA LYS A 113 8.58 0.36 -3.26
C LYS A 113 9.95 -0.29 -3.38
N GLU A 114 10.15 -1.15 -4.38
CA GLU A 114 11.45 -1.79 -4.65
C GLU A 114 12.54 -0.74 -4.95
N ALA A 115 12.21 0.29 -5.73
CA ALA A 115 13.10 1.42 -5.99
C ALA A 115 13.45 2.19 -4.70
N ALA A 116 12.47 2.45 -3.83
CA ALA A 116 12.70 3.09 -2.54
C ALA A 116 13.59 2.24 -1.61
N GLN A 117 13.42 0.91 -1.60
CA GLN A 117 14.32 0.00 -0.88
C GLN A 117 15.75 0.09 -1.43
N LYS A 118 15.90 0.04 -2.76
CA LYS A 118 17.20 0.21 -3.40
C LYS A 118 17.84 1.57 -3.07
N ARG A 119 17.05 2.65 -2.99
CA ARG A 119 17.53 3.98 -2.57
C ARG A 119 18.08 3.96 -1.15
N ILE A 120 17.38 3.35 -0.19
CA ILE A 120 17.85 3.18 1.20
C ILE A 120 19.16 2.39 1.20
N GLU A 121 19.26 1.34 0.38
CA GLU A 121 20.43 0.48 0.33
C GLU A 121 21.64 1.22 -0.25
N ASN A 122 21.43 2.01 -1.30
CA ASN A 122 22.46 2.89 -1.84
C ASN A 122 22.91 3.94 -0.82
N GLN A 123 22.00 4.49 -0.01
CA GLN A 123 22.38 5.41 1.07
C GLN A 123 23.21 4.70 2.15
N ARG A 124 22.85 3.47 2.53
CA ARG A 124 23.65 2.67 3.47
C ARG A 124 25.06 2.42 2.95
N GLU A 125 25.17 1.99 1.69
CA GLU A 125 26.47 1.78 1.04
C GLU A 125 27.27 3.07 0.91
N GLY A 126 26.58 4.20 0.70
CA GLY A 126 27.14 5.53 0.81
C GLY A 126 27.71 5.73 2.21
N PHE A 127 26.88 5.88 3.23
CA PHE A 127 27.29 6.40 4.54
C PHE A 127 28.09 5.44 5.44
N LYS A 128 28.10 4.13 5.17
CA LYS A 128 28.64 3.10 6.09
C LYS A 128 30.07 3.36 6.59
N ASP A 129 30.95 3.91 5.75
CA ASP A 129 32.38 4.03 6.07
C ASP A 129 32.76 5.40 6.65
N TYR A 130 31.87 6.41 6.61
CA TYR A 130 32.21 7.79 6.99
C TYR A 130 31.21 8.48 7.93
N GLN A 131 29.96 8.03 8.03
CA GLN A 131 28.97 8.59 8.97
C GLN A 131 28.15 7.50 9.67
N PRO A 132 28.70 6.84 10.71
CA PRO A 132 27.99 5.81 11.46
C PRO A 132 26.65 6.27 12.04
N LYS A 133 26.50 7.57 12.36
CA LYS A 133 25.23 8.12 12.86
C LYS A 133 24.09 8.01 11.84
N GLU A 134 24.39 8.20 10.56
CA GLU A 134 23.38 8.12 9.50
C GLU A 134 22.91 6.67 9.27
N MET A 135 23.76 5.70 9.60
CA MET A 135 23.39 4.27 9.55
C MET A 135 22.27 3.93 10.54
N GLU A 136 22.18 4.61 11.69
CA GLU A 136 21.09 4.40 12.64
C GLU A 136 19.73 4.84 12.06
N LYS A 137 19.68 5.97 11.35
CA LYS A 137 18.47 6.42 10.63
C LYS A 137 18.08 5.42 9.53
N LEU A 138 19.08 4.93 8.79
CA LEU A 138 18.89 4.01 7.68
C LEU A 138 18.62 2.57 8.12
N LYS A 139 18.80 2.18 9.39
CA LYS A 139 18.55 0.81 9.87
C LYS A 139 17.08 0.41 9.73
N SER A 140 16.17 1.31 10.03
CA SER A 140 14.73 1.04 9.98
C SER A 140 13.93 2.31 9.65
N PRO A 141 14.18 2.95 8.49
CA PRO A 141 13.42 4.11 8.07
C PRO A 141 11.95 3.75 7.85
N VAL A 142 11.08 4.74 7.93
CA VAL A 142 9.65 4.52 7.70
C VAL A 142 9.40 4.41 6.21
N LEU A 143 9.13 3.19 5.72
CA LEU A 143 8.74 2.92 4.34
C LEU A 143 7.38 2.21 4.31
N VAL A 144 6.37 2.89 3.78
CA VAL A 144 4.98 2.44 3.79
C VAL A 144 4.40 2.41 2.39
N THR A 145 3.53 1.43 2.13
CA THR A 145 2.76 1.31 0.88
C THR A 145 1.28 1.18 1.22
N SER A 146 0.43 1.99 0.59
CA SER A 146 -1.03 1.90 0.72
C SER A 146 -1.69 2.14 -0.63
N GLY A 147 -2.32 1.10 -1.19
CA GLY A 147 -2.84 1.12 -2.57
C GLY A 147 -1.74 1.50 -3.57
N LYS A 148 -1.95 2.59 -4.31
CA LYS A 148 -0.98 3.13 -5.27
C LYS A 148 0.09 4.06 -4.67
N TYR A 149 0.07 4.30 -3.36
CA TYR A 149 0.98 5.26 -2.72
C TYR A 149 2.17 4.57 -2.04
N VAL A 150 3.35 5.15 -2.19
CA VAL A 150 4.58 4.74 -1.49
C VAL A 150 5.17 5.96 -0.80
N ILE A 151 5.44 5.85 0.50
CA ILE A 151 5.96 6.94 1.32
C ILE A 151 7.21 6.46 2.05
N LEU A 152 8.33 7.17 1.88
CA LEU A 152 9.58 7.02 2.60
C LEU A 152 9.81 8.25 3.48
N CYS A 153 10.22 8.02 4.73
CA CYS A 153 10.82 9.03 5.58
C CYS A 153 12.05 8.43 6.29
N VAL A 154 13.22 8.99 6.01
CA VAL A 154 14.47 8.71 6.71
C VAL A 154 14.73 9.86 7.68
N SER A 155 14.69 9.59 8.98
CA SER A 155 14.85 10.59 10.03
C SER A 155 15.30 9.94 11.34
N ASP A 156 15.63 10.74 12.35
CA ASP A 156 15.81 10.25 13.73
C ASP A 156 14.47 9.95 14.45
N GLN A 157 13.33 10.39 13.89
CA GLN A 157 12.02 10.38 14.57
C GLN A 157 10.97 9.49 13.88
N ASN A 158 11.34 8.22 13.64
CA ASN A 158 10.50 7.25 12.91
C ASN A 158 9.09 7.08 13.51
N SER A 159 8.94 7.13 14.85
CA SER A 159 7.61 7.02 15.47
C SER A 159 6.69 8.19 15.14
N THR A 160 7.23 9.41 15.02
CA THR A 160 6.48 10.60 14.61
C THR A 160 6.11 10.50 13.14
N ALA A 161 7.07 10.16 12.28
CA ALA A 161 6.84 9.96 10.84
C ALA A 161 5.76 8.91 10.59
N GLN A 162 5.83 7.75 11.25
CA GLN A 162 4.84 6.68 11.12
C GLN A 162 3.44 7.14 11.53
N LYS A 163 3.30 7.88 12.65
CA LYS A 163 1.99 8.40 13.10
C LYS A 163 1.37 9.36 12.09
N ILE A 164 2.19 10.23 11.48
CA ILE A 164 1.74 11.14 10.44
C ILE A 164 1.27 10.34 9.23
N ILE A 165 2.10 9.43 8.72
CA ILE A 165 1.77 8.61 7.56
C ILE A 165 0.49 7.80 7.80
N ASP A 166 0.36 7.19 8.97
CA ASP A 166 -0.82 6.44 9.39
C ASP A 166 -2.10 7.27 9.34
N SER A 167 -2.05 8.56 9.71
CA SER A 167 -3.22 9.46 9.65
C SER A 167 -3.71 9.74 8.22
N TYR A 168 -2.83 9.58 7.23
CA TYR A 168 -3.19 9.73 5.83
C TYR A 168 -3.76 8.45 5.24
N ILE A 169 -3.17 7.29 5.58
CA ILE A 169 -3.42 6.03 4.86
C ILE A 169 -4.39 5.05 5.55
N LYS A 170 -4.73 5.26 6.82
CA LYS A 170 -5.64 4.39 7.58
C LYS A 170 -7.10 4.85 7.49
#